data_AF-A0ABD1HY79-F1
#
_entry.id   AF-A0ABD1HY79-F1
#
_cell.length_a   1.000
_cell.length_b   1.000
_cell.length_c   1.000
_cell.angle_alpha   90.00
_cell.angle_beta   90.00
_cell.angle_gamma   90.00
#
_symmetry.space_group_name_H-M   'P 1'
#
loop_
_entity.id
_entity.type
_entity.pdbx_description
1 polymer ?
#
loop_
_entity_poly.entity_id
_entity_poly.type
_entity_poly.pdbx_seq_one_letter_code
_entity_poly.pdbx_strand_id
1 'polypeptide(L)'
;MSLKQSVFFSPLVELSTTKFGNKTKLPNLFFGKSKSRNSGKLSFSHNGYPYFTAPRHPLESELPAESGGGIGIGIDDFFEGKNIFITGGTGLLGKTLIEKLLRSTSLGKIFVLVKASDKEAALERLTKEIMNSDLFVCLREKHGSTYEEYVKSKLIPIVGNICEPNIGMDINSVNKIMEEVDVIVESAASTTLNDRYDFLLDINVNAPMRLMRFAKKCKNLKLFVHISTAYVNGIREGIIYEKPLIMGENGRKQDDNDEISSSLFPLDLTDEMNLAMKACIASNDRDTTKELKRLGLERAAYYGWYNAYHMTKAMGEMVLNETRQDVPLLIMRPSVVESCYKEPVPGWIQGNRMYDPVIISYGKGQLPAYLADPDLHTDIVPVDYVANTTIAAIAKHGMMGKADVNVYHVATDFVNPLRFNEMFEYIYEHFRANPLVESENMMKMRMFDQFSDLSKYLRDRVSERNAVLGEDAKIRKQNKARVAYAEQLCKMYEFIGFFKARFHTGNTRALLEEMSEEEREVFEVDATKIDWNKYFLDIHIPGLRKHVVNGTRLLV
;
A
#
# COMPACT_ATOMS: atom_id res chain seq x y z
N MET A 1 -25.85 -26.67 -9.50
CA MET A 1 -24.65 -27.53 -9.53
C MET A 1 -23.44 -26.63 -9.29
N SER A 2 -23.06 -26.43 -8.02
CA SER A 2 -22.13 -25.37 -7.59
C SER A 2 -20.68 -25.83 -7.63
N LEU A 3 -19.78 -25.05 -8.25
CA LEU A 3 -18.33 -25.21 -8.14
C LEU A 3 -17.77 -24.15 -7.19
N LYS A 4 -17.44 -24.58 -5.98
CA LYS A 4 -16.65 -23.83 -5.00
C LYS A 4 -15.19 -23.78 -5.49
N GLN A 5 -14.65 -22.60 -5.75
CA GLN A 5 -13.20 -22.40 -5.86
C GLN A 5 -12.62 -22.17 -4.46
N SER A 6 -11.96 -23.19 -3.93
CA SER A 6 -11.04 -23.08 -2.80
C SER A 6 -9.67 -22.67 -3.32
N VAL A 7 -9.13 -21.57 -2.79
CA VAL A 7 -7.77 -21.11 -3.10
C VAL A 7 -6.80 -21.93 -2.25
N PHE A 8 -6.31 -23.03 -2.83
CA PHE A 8 -5.13 -23.75 -2.32
C PHE A 8 -3.89 -23.27 -3.08
N PHE A 9 -2.92 -22.70 -2.35
CA PHE A 9 -1.55 -22.57 -2.84
C PHE A 9 -0.95 -23.98 -2.97
N SER A 10 -0.81 -24.47 -4.20
CA SER A 10 -0.01 -25.67 -4.52
C SER A 10 1.30 -25.26 -5.18
N PRO A 11 2.47 -25.75 -4.72
CA PRO A 11 3.74 -25.49 -5.38
C PRO A 11 3.99 -26.55 -6.46
N LEU A 12 3.72 -26.22 -7.72
CA LEU A 12 4.16 -27.04 -8.86
C LEU A 12 5.40 -26.40 -9.49
N VAL A 13 6.55 -26.97 -9.16
CA VAL A 13 7.81 -26.82 -9.90
C VAL A 13 8.06 -28.14 -10.61
N GLU A 14 7.83 -28.20 -11.91
CA GLU A 14 8.39 -29.23 -12.79
C GLU A 14 9.70 -28.71 -13.36
N LEU A 15 10.78 -29.40 -13.02
CA LEU A 15 12.10 -29.27 -13.62
C LEU A 15 12.11 -30.08 -14.92
N SER A 16 12.26 -29.44 -16.07
CA SER A 16 12.79 -30.10 -17.25
C SER A 16 14.20 -29.59 -17.53
N THR A 17 15.16 -30.51 -17.39
CA THR A 17 16.53 -30.37 -17.83
C THR A 17 16.61 -30.63 -19.33
N THR A 18 17.00 -29.64 -20.11
CA THR A 18 17.53 -29.88 -21.46
C THR A 18 18.75 -29.01 -21.70
N LYS A 19 19.91 -29.68 -21.76
CA LYS A 19 21.16 -29.15 -22.28
C LYS A 19 20.98 -28.84 -23.77
N PHE A 20 21.31 -27.62 -24.19
CA PHE A 20 21.89 -27.38 -25.52
C PHE A 20 22.88 -26.22 -25.43
N GLY A 21 24.13 -26.50 -25.79
CA GLY A 21 25.13 -25.48 -26.03
C GLY A 21 25.07 -25.01 -27.47
N ASN A 22 25.27 -23.73 -27.73
CA ASN A 22 26.48 -23.25 -28.39
C ASN A 22 26.51 -21.72 -28.46
N LYS A 23 27.72 -21.24 -28.14
CA LYS A 23 28.40 -19.99 -28.46
C LYS A 23 27.75 -19.06 -29.50
N THR A 24 27.60 -17.80 -29.10
CA THR A 24 28.02 -16.65 -29.93
C THR A 24 28.44 -15.48 -29.03
N LYS A 25 29.64 -14.96 -29.33
CA LYS A 25 30.36 -13.90 -28.63
C LYS A 25 29.73 -12.53 -28.91
N LEU A 26 29.69 -11.66 -27.90
CA LEU A 26 29.67 -10.20 -28.07
C LEU A 26 30.74 -9.57 -27.16
N PRO A 27 31.37 -8.46 -27.58
CA PRO A 27 32.72 -8.09 -27.14
C PRO A 27 32.77 -7.21 -25.87
N ASN A 28 33.86 -7.42 -25.13
CA ASN A 28 34.31 -6.62 -24.00
C ASN A 28 34.51 -5.14 -24.37
N LEU A 29 33.95 -4.22 -23.57
CA LEU A 29 34.49 -2.88 -23.42
C LEU A 29 34.86 -2.60 -21.94
N PHE A 30 36.18 -2.60 -21.72
CA PHE A 30 36.99 -1.84 -20.78
C PHE A 30 36.33 -1.22 -19.53
N PHE A 31 36.63 -1.80 -18.36
CA PHE A 31 36.74 -1.07 -17.09
C PHE A 31 38.21 -0.78 -16.80
N GLY A 32 38.60 0.49 -16.90
CA GLY A 32 39.87 0.99 -16.39
C GLY A 32 39.85 1.07 -14.87
N LYS A 33 40.74 0.31 -14.22
CA LYS A 33 41.00 0.39 -12.78
C LYS A 33 41.84 1.63 -12.48
N SER A 34 41.31 2.56 -11.70
CA SER A 34 42.11 3.57 -10.99
C SER A 34 42.19 3.17 -9.51
N LYS A 35 43.38 2.77 -9.07
CA LYS A 35 43.76 2.67 -7.67
C LYS A 35 44.24 4.05 -7.23
N SER A 36 43.66 4.61 -6.17
CA SER A 36 44.38 5.58 -5.33
C SER A 36 44.25 5.14 -3.87
N ARG A 37 45.40 4.80 -3.29
CA ARG A 37 45.60 4.68 -1.85
C ARG A 37 45.82 6.10 -1.34
N ASN A 38 45.09 6.51 -0.31
CA ASN A 38 45.62 7.47 0.64
C ASN A 38 45.18 7.08 2.05
N SER A 39 46.18 6.74 2.84
CA SER A 39 46.09 6.46 4.27
C SER A 39 46.10 7.79 5.03
N GLY A 40 45.00 8.10 5.69
CA GLY A 40 44.92 9.16 6.70
C GLY A 40 44.24 8.60 7.94
N LYS A 41 45.04 8.33 8.99
CA LYS A 41 44.52 8.08 10.35
C LYS A 41 43.88 9.36 10.86
N LEU A 42 42.60 9.32 11.21
CA LEU A 42 41.95 10.32 12.07
C LEU A 42 41.10 9.56 13.09
N SER A 43 41.58 9.57 14.33
CA SER A 43 40.84 9.18 15.53
C SER A 43 39.89 10.30 15.90
N PHE A 44 38.59 10.01 16.09
CA PHE A 44 37.71 10.89 16.85
C PHE A 44 36.76 10.10 17.75
N SER A 45 36.66 10.64 18.95
CA SER A 45 35.92 10.24 20.14
C SER A 45 34.40 10.39 20.01
N HIS A 46 33.67 9.60 20.80
CA HIS A 46 32.27 9.80 21.16
C HIS A 46 31.95 11.25 21.54
N ASN A 47 30.93 11.84 20.88
CA ASN A 47 29.81 12.60 21.47
C ASN A 47 29.14 13.52 20.42
N GLY A 48 27.80 13.47 20.36
CA GLY A 48 26.95 14.56 19.88
C GLY A 48 26.71 14.64 18.37
N TYR A 49 25.58 14.10 17.89
CA TYR A 49 25.01 14.55 16.63
C TYR A 49 24.26 15.88 16.87
N PRO A 50 24.57 16.95 16.12
CA PRO A 50 23.80 18.19 16.20
C PRO A 50 22.44 17.99 15.52
N TYR A 51 21.38 18.49 16.17
CA TYR A 51 20.08 18.70 15.55
C TYR A 51 20.26 19.54 14.28
N PHE A 52 20.03 18.96 13.11
CA PHE A 52 19.93 19.71 11.86
C PHE A 52 18.63 20.51 11.89
N THR A 53 18.70 21.80 12.22
CA THR A 53 17.71 22.77 11.78
C THR A 53 17.86 22.92 10.27
N ALA A 54 16.88 22.45 9.51
CA ALA A 54 16.83 22.62 8.07
C ALA A 54 16.80 24.13 7.70
N PRO A 55 17.44 24.56 6.60
CA PRO A 55 17.30 25.93 6.12
C PRO A 55 15.86 26.18 5.66
N ARG A 56 15.28 27.32 6.07
CA ARG A 56 13.97 27.78 5.61
C ARG A 56 14.03 28.10 4.11
N HIS A 57 13.11 27.53 3.34
CA HIS A 57 12.95 27.82 1.90
C HIS A 57 11.91 28.95 1.70
N PRO A 58 12.02 29.82 0.66
CA PRO A 58 11.20 31.04 0.49
C PRO A 58 9.71 30.86 0.17
N LEU A 59 9.10 29.71 0.50
CA LEU A 59 7.65 29.49 0.39
C LEU A 59 6.95 29.38 1.76
N GLU A 60 7.69 29.55 2.86
CA GLU A 60 7.11 29.72 4.22
C GLU A 60 6.60 31.16 4.48
N SER A 61 6.74 32.09 3.54
CA SER A 61 6.40 33.51 3.73
C SER A 61 4.94 33.88 3.42
N GLU A 62 4.06 32.91 3.20
CA GLU A 62 2.60 33.15 3.08
C GLU A 62 1.78 32.26 4.03
N LEU A 63 2.31 31.99 5.22
CA LEU A 63 1.48 31.50 6.32
C LEU A 63 0.65 32.67 6.87
N PRO A 64 -0.70 32.59 6.90
CA PRO A 64 -1.49 33.60 7.58
C PRO A 64 -1.08 33.65 9.05
N ALA A 65 -0.82 34.87 9.52
CA ALA A 65 -0.61 35.15 10.93
C ALA A 65 -1.86 34.80 11.75
N GLU A 66 -1.60 34.25 12.94
CA GLU A 66 -2.49 34.09 14.09
C GLU A 66 -3.71 33.16 13.91
N SER A 67 -3.58 32.01 14.59
CA SER A 67 -4.62 31.04 14.92
C SER A 67 -5.86 31.71 15.52
N GLY A 68 -6.92 31.78 14.74
CA GLY A 68 -8.28 31.83 15.27
C GLY A 68 -8.60 30.48 15.91
N GLY A 69 -8.34 30.34 17.22
CA GLY A 69 -8.80 29.18 17.97
C GLY A 69 -10.33 29.09 17.95
N GLY A 70 -10.86 27.91 17.61
CA GLY A 70 -12.16 27.47 18.12
C GLY A 70 -13.15 26.77 17.18
N ILE A 71 -12.98 26.77 15.86
CA ILE A 71 -14.07 26.28 14.95
C ILE A 71 -13.75 24.92 14.29
N GLY A 72 -12.47 24.56 14.09
CA GLY A 72 -12.10 23.34 13.36
C GLY A 72 -12.34 23.41 11.86
N ILE A 73 -12.16 22.29 11.15
CA ILE A 73 -12.37 22.19 9.69
C ILE A 73 -13.79 21.76 9.31
N GLY A 74 -14.68 21.54 10.29
CA GLY A 74 -16.08 21.19 10.07
C GLY A 74 -16.27 19.79 9.49
N ILE A 75 -15.61 18.76 10.05
CA ILE A 75 -15.67 17.39 9.50
C ILE A 75 -17.11 16.88 9.40
N ASP A 76 -17.87 16.88 10.51
CA ASP A 76 -19.24 16.36 10.47
C ASP A 76 -20.18 17.23 9.63
N ASP A 77 -20.03 18.57 9.73
CA ASP A 77 -20.80 19.56 8.96
C ASP A 77 -20.65 19.34 7.45
N PHE A 78 -19.43 19.03 6.98
CA PHE A 78 -19.23 18.71 5.57
C PHE A 78 -20.01 17.46 5.17
N PHE A 79 -19.88 16.38 5.95
CA PHE A 79 -20.49 15.10 5.62
C PHE A 79 -22.01 15.09 5.81
N GLU A 80 -22.59 16.01 6.58
CA GLU A 80 -24.03 16.04 6.83
C GLU A 80 -24.84 15.93 5.53
N GLY A 81 -25.64 14.86 5.46
CA GLY A 81 -26.51 14.55 4.31
C GLY A 81 -25.79 14.20 3.00
N LYS A 82 -24.44 14.22 2.95
CA LYS A 82 -23.68 13.92 1.73
C LYS A 82 -23.72 12.44 1.40
N ASN A 83 -23.79 12.13 0.11
CA ASN A 83 -23.69 10.77 -0.38
C ASN A 83 -22.31 10.50 -0.99
N ILE A 84 -21.77 9.33 -0.68
CA ILE A 84 -20.43 8.92 -1.10
C ILE A 84 -20.54 7.71 -2.02
N PHE A 85 -19.81 7.71 -3.14
CA PHE A 85 -19.61 6.52 -3.96
C PHE A 85 -18.21 5.97 -3.73
N ILE A 86 -18.09 4.74 -3.23
CA ILE A 86 -16.81 4.12 -2.88
C ILE A 86 -16.56 2.90 -3.75
N THR A 87 -15.42 2.88 -4.43
CA THR A 87 -14.85 1.67 -5.04
C THR A 87 -13.90 0.99 -4.06
N GLY A 88 -13.79 -0.35 -4.13
CA GLY A 88 -12.86 -1.08 -3.23
C GLY A 88 -13.31 -1.13 -1.77
N GLY A 89 -14.60 -0.87 -1.49
CA GLY A 89 -15.16 -0.78 -0.14
C GLY A 89 -15.05 -2.07 0.69
N THR A 90 -14.84 -3.24 0.07
CA THR A 90 -14.63 -4.49 0.82
C THR A 90 -13.16 -4.78 1.16
N GLY A 91 -12.23 -3.97 0.64
CA GLY A 91 -10.81 -4.00 0.98
C GLY A 91 -10.51 -3.45 2.37
N LEU A 92 -9.26 -3.57 2.81
CA LEU A 92 -8.82 -3.13 4.15
C LEU A 92 -9.15 -1.67 4.43
N LEU A 93 -8.62 -0.75 3.62
CA LEU A 93 -8.83 0.68 3.82
C LEU A 93 -10.28 1.09 3.53
N GLY A 94 -10.87 0.64 2.41
CA GLY A 94 -12.25 0.96 2.06
C GLY A 94 -13.26 0.58 3.14
N LYS A 95 -13.06 -0.59 3.78
CA LYS A 95 -13.92 -1.03 4.88
C LYS A 95 -13.72 -0.23 6.16
N THR A 96 -12.47 0.15 6.47
CA THR A 96 -12.14 1.02 7.60
C THR A 96 -12.72 2.42 7.41
N LEU A 97 -12.64 2.98 6.20
CA LEU A 97 -13.29 4.23 5.83
C LEU A 97 -14.80 4.16 6.03
N ILE A 98 -15.46 3.12 5.50
CA ILE A 98 -16.90 2.93 5.66
C ILE A 98 -17.30 2.85 7.14
N GLU A 99 -16.58 2.06 7.94
CA GLU A 99 -16.85 1.96 9.38
C GLU A 99 -16.71 3.33 10.06
N LYS A 100 -15.59 4.02 9.84
CA LYS A 100 -15.31 5.29 10.51
C LYS A 100 -16.32 6.37 10.14
N LEU A 101 -16.67 6.46 8.85
CA LEU A 101 -17.69 7.35 8.32
C LEU A 101 -19.07 7.10 8.96
N LEU A 102 -19.52 5.84 9.02
CA LEU A 102 -20.81 5.51 9.65
C LEU A 102 -20.80 5.75 11.17
N ARG A 103 -19.68 5.48 11.85
CA ARG A 103 -19.58 5.62 13.31
C ARG A 103 -19.52 7.07 13.75
N SER A 104 -18.84 7.91 12.97
CA SER A 104 -18.33 9.22 13.42
C SER A 104 -18.82 10.40 12.57
N THR A 105 -19.72 10.18 11.61
CA THR A 105 -20.31 11.27 10.81
C THR A 105 -21.81 11.11 10.59
N SER A 106 -22.47 12.19 10.18
CA SER A 106 -23.89 12.34 9.89
C SER A 106 -24.21 12.21 8.40
N LEU A 107 -23.39 11.45 7.65
CA LEU A 107 -23.53 11.28 6.20
C LEU A 107 -24.90 10.75 5.77
N GLY A 108 -25.26 11.02 4.51
CA GLY A 108 -26.47 10.52 3.86
C GLY A 108 -26.41 9.00 3.63
N LYS A 109 -25.84 8.59 2.49
CA LYS A 109 -25.67 7.19 2.08
C LYS A 109 -24.27 6.94 1.50
N ILE A 110 -23.84 5.69 1.56
CA ILE A 110 -22.64 5.21 0.86
C ILE A 110 -23.08 4.21 -0.21
N PHE A 111 -22.90 4.56 -1.46
CA PHE A 111 -22.96 3.65 -2.60
C PHE A 111 -21.67 2.85 -2.66
N VAL A 112 -21.74 1.54 -2.46
CA VAL A 112 -20.55 0.66 -2.43
C VAL A 112 -20.51 -0.14 -3.71
N LEU A 113 -19.50 0.08 -4.55
CA LEU A 113 -19.31 -0.73 -5.75
C LEU A 113 -18.82 -2.14 -5.36
N VAL A 114 -19.59 -3.16 -5.74
CA VAL A 114 -19.34 -4.56 -5.43
C VAL A 114 -19.32 -5.36 -6.73
N LYS A 115 -18.22 -6.08 -6.96
CA LYS A 115 -18.14 -7.04 -8.06
C LYS A 115 -18.98 -8.28 -7.72
N ALA A 116 -20.10 -8.44 -8.40
CA ALA A 116 -21.08 -9.52 -8.22
C ALA A 116 -21.83 -9.78 -9.54
N SER A 117 -22.57 -10.89 -9.62
CA SER A 117 -23.42 -11.23 -10.79
C SER A 117 -24.67 -10.37 -10.88
N ASP A 118 -25.25 -10.02 -9.72
CA ASP A 118 -26.54 -9.37 -9.57
C ASP A 118 -26.64 -8.69 -8.20
N LYS A 119 -27.77 -8.04 -7.95
CA LYS A 119 -28.01 -7.25 -6.73
C LYS A 119 -28.09 -8.12 -5.47
N GLU A 120 -28.62 -9.34 -5.56
CA GLU A 120 -28.70 -10.25 -4.42
C GLU A 120 -27.31 -10.72 -4.00
N ALA A 121 -26.49 -11.13 -4.98
CA ALA A 121 -25.10 -11.50 -4.76
C ALA A 121 -24.26 -10.33 -4.22
N ALA A 122 -24.53 -9.09 -4.66
CA ALA A 122 -23.88 -7.90 -4.14
C ALA A 122 -24.25 -7.64 -2.67
N LEU A 123 -25.52 -7.79 -2.31
CA LEU A 123 -26.01 -7.65 -0.93
C LEU A 123 -25.46 -8.74 -0.01
N GLU A 124 -25.43 -9.99 -0.47
CA GLU A 124 -24.82 -11.10 0.27
C GLU A 124 -23.34 -10.81 0.55
N ARG A 125 -22.61 -10.37 -0.47
CA ARG A 125 -21.19 -10.03 -0.35
C ARG A 125 -20.96 -8.85 0.58
N LEU A 126 -21.78 -7.80 0.50
CA LEU A 126 -21.74 -6.65 1.43
C LEU A 126 -22.00 -7.12 2.87
N THR A 127 -23.00 -7.98 3.08
CA THR A 127 -23.34 -8.52 4.40
C THR A 127 -22.18 -9.32 4.97
N LYS A 128 -21.65 -10.26 4.20
CA LYS A 128 -20.57 -11.15 4.62
C LYS A 128 -19.25 -10.41 4.83
N GLU A 129 -18.85 -9.56 3.89
CA GLU A 129 -17.54 -8.91 3.95
C GLU A 129 -17.55 -7.67 4.84
N ILE A 130 -18.63 -6.90 4.91
CA ILE A 130 -18.68 -5.64 5.67
C ILE A 130 -19.49 -5.80 6.95
N MET A 131 -20.80 -6.04 6.86
CA MET A 131 -21.71 -5.98 8.03
C MET A 131 -21.34 -6.97 9.14
N ASN A 132 -20.87 -8.17 8.76
CA ASN A 132 -20.49 -9.24 9.69
C ASN A 132 -19.03 -9.15 10.14
N SER A 133 -18.27 -8.16 9.68
CA SER A 133 -16.87 -8.01 10.06
C SER A 133 -16.73 -7.58 11.54
N ASP A 134 -15.74 -8.12 12.23
CA ASP A 134 -15.37 -7.70 13.60
C ASP A 134 -15.07 -6.20 13.71
N LEU A 135 -14.65 -5.57 12.61
CA LEU A 135 -14.41 -4.12 12.54
C LEU A 135 -15.65 -3.31 12.94
N PHE A 136 -16.86 -3.80 12.62
CA PHE A 136 -18.12 -3.10 12.86
C PHE A 136 -18.69 -3.33 14.27
N VAL A 137 -17.88 -3.88 15.20
CA VAL A 137 -18.36 -4.19 16.57
C VAL A 137 -18.89 -2.95 17.29
N CYS A 138 -18.20 -1.80 17.22
CA CYS A 138 -18.65 -0.58 17.86
C CYS A 138 -19.99 -0.06 17.29
N LEU A 139 -20.20 -0.20 15.97
CA LEU A 139 -21.49 0.12 15.35
C LEU A 139 -22.60 -0.85 15.78
N ARG A 140 -22.28 -2.14 15.89
CA ARG A 140 -23.23 -3.15 16.42
C ARG A 140 -23.63 -2.85 17.86
N GLU A 141 -22.67 -2.49 18.70
CA GLU A 141 -22.92 -2.12 20.10
C GLU A 141 -23.74 -0.83 20.19
N LYS A 142 -23.41 0.19 19.39
CA LYS A 142 -24.11 1.49 19.36
C LYS A 142 -25.58 1.35 18.94
N HIS A 143 -25.89 0.51 17.95
CA HIS A 143 -27.23 0.39 17.39
C HIS A 143 -28.02 -0.83 17.90
N GLY A 144 -27.39 -1.78 18.58
CA GLY A 144 -28.05 -2.97 19.13
C GLY A 144 -28.90 -3.70 18.09
N SER A 145 -30.17 -3.93 18.41
CA SER A 145 -31.11 -4.64 17.53
C SER A 145 -31.42 -3.91 16.21
N THR A 146 -31.18 -2.60 16.12
CA THR A 146 -31.41 -1.82 14.88
C THR A 146 -30.17 -1.70 14.01
N TYR A 147 -29.06 -2.38 14.36
CA TYR A 147 -27.81 -2.30 13.59
C TYR A 147 -27.99 -2.67 12.12
N GLU A 148 -28.67 -3.79 11.84
CA GLU A 148 -28.84 -4.22 10.45
C GLU A 148 -29.68 -3.24 9.64
N GLU A 149 -30.76 -2.73 10.23
CA GLU A 149 -31.63 -1.74 9.59
C GLU A 149 -30.87 -0.44 9.32
N TYR A 150 -30.13 0.05 10.32
CA TYR A 150 -29.28 1.23 10.17
C TYR A 150 -28.27 1.06 9.04
N VAL A 151 -27.48 -0.01 9.05
CA VAL A 151 -26.45 -0.24 8.03
C VAL A 151 -27.06 -0.44 6.65
N LYS A 152 -28.18 -1.17 6.52
CA LYS A 152 -28.91 -1.34 5.24
C LYS A 152 -29.50 -0.02 4.72
N SER A 153 -29.87 0.90 5.61
CA SER A 153 -30.34 2.23 5.22
C SER A 153 -29.22 3.14 4.70
N LYS A 154 -27.99 2.93 5.18
CA LYS A 154 -26.82 3.75 4.84
C LYS A 154 -25.99 3.16 3.69
N LEU A 155 -25.80 1.84 3.63
CA LEU A 155 -24.96 1.17 2.64
C LEU A 155 -25.80 0.61 1.49
N ILE A 156 -25.63 1.18 0.31
CA ILE A 156 -26.34 0.80 -0.90
C ILE A 156 -25.39 0.01 -1.81
N PRO A 157 -25.51 -1.32 -1.94
CA PRO A 157 -24.65 -2.09 -2.81
C PRO A 157 -24.96 -1.80 -4.28
N ILE A 158 -23.92 -1.53 -5.06
CA ILE A 158 -23.98 -1.27 -6.50
C ILE A 158 -23.19 -2.36 -7.21
N VAL A 159 -23.86 -3.12 -8.08
CA VAL A 159 -23.19 -4.12 -8.91
C VAL A 159 -22.32 -3.41 -9.94
N GLY A 160 -21.05 -3.77 -10.00
CA GLY A 160 -20.18 -3.31 -11.09
C GLY A 160 -18.72 -3.70 -10.92
N ASN A 161 -17.94 -3.26 -11.91
CA ASN A 161 -16.53 -3.57 -12.05
C ASN A 161 -15.83 -2.39 -12.73
N ILE A 162 -14.85 -1.78 -12.04
CA ILE A 162 -14.13 -0.60 -12.53
C ILE A 162 -13.36 -0.84 -13.84
N CYS A 163 -13.07 -2.11 -14.15
CA CYS A 163 -12.44 -2.55 -15.39
C CYS A 163 -13.39 -2.52 -16.60
N GLU A 164 -14.70 -2.47 -16.38
CA GLU A 164 -15.70 -2.58 -17.43
C GLU A 164 -16.17 -1.20 -17.94
N PRO A 165 -16.68 -1.12 -19.19
CA PRO A 165 -17.38 0.07 -19.68
C PRO A 165 -18.49 0.51 -18.71
N ASN A 166 -18.64 1.82 -18.52
CA ASN A 166 -19.57 2.38 -17.53
C ASN A 166 -19.40 1.80 -16.11
N ILE A 167 -18.19 1.34 -15.76
CA ILE A 167 -17.87 0.77 -14.43
C ILE A 167 -18.70 -0.51 -14.16
N GLY A 168 -19.20 -1.16 -15.21
CA GLY A 168 -20.03 -2.37 -15.10
C GLY A 168 -21.39 -2.16 -14.42
N MET A 169 -21.83 -0.90 -14.27
CA MET A 169 -23.09 -0.56 -13.61
C MET A 169 -24.27 -0.59 -14.59
N ASP A 170 -25.45 -0.97 -14.10
CA ASP A 170 -26.70 -0.81 -14.85
C ASP A 170 -27.11 0.66 -14.96
N ILE A 171 -27.90 1.00 -15.98
CA ILE A 171 -28.28 2.38 -16.28
C ILE A 171 -29.01 3.09 -15.13
N ASN A 172 -29.80 2.35 -14.34
CA ASN A 172 -30.52 2.96 -13.21
C ASN A 172 -29.55 3.33 -12.09
N SER A 173 -28.59 2.45 -11.80
CA SER A 173 -27.52 2.72 -10.83
C SER A 173 -26.65 3.89 -11.27
N VAL A 174 -26.26 3.94 -12.56
CA VAL A 174 -25.52 5.06 -13.16
C VAL A 174 -26.24 6.38 -12.94
N ASN A 175 -27.52 6.46 -13.35
CA ASN A 175 -28.31 7.69 -13.24
C ASN A 175 -28.48 8.10 -11.77
N LYS A 176 -28.81 7.16 -10.89
CA LYS A 176 -28.97 7.43 -9.46
C LYS A 176 -27.73 8.05 -8.84
N ILE A 177 -26.56 7.46 -9.10
CA ILE A 177 -25.30 7.96 -8.54
C ILE A 177 -24.95 9.33 -9.15
N MET A 178 -25.15 9.54 -10.45
CA MET A 178 -24.90 10.85 -11.09
C MET A 178 -25.75 11.97 -10.49
N GLU A 179 -26.97 11.69 -10.03
CA GLU A 179 -27.86 12.66 -9.39
C GLU A 179 -27.53 12.88 -7.90
N GLU A 180 -27.21 11.81 -7.17
CA GLU A 180 -27.16 11.85 -5.70
C GLU A 180 -25.75 12.02 -5.12
N VAL A 181 -24.66 11.71 -5.83
CA VAL A 181 -23.32 11.64 -5.24
C VAL A 181 -22.66 13.00 -5.06
N ASP A 182 -22.06 13.20 -3.88
CA ASP A 182 -21.28 14.38 -3.54
C ASP A 182 -19.77 14.09 -3.50
N VAL A 183 -19.37 12.89 -3.10
CA VAL A 183 -17.94 12.50 -3.03
C VAL A 183 -17.73 11.14 -3.68
N ILE A 184 -16.73 11.02 -4.54
CA ILE A 184 -16.29 9.74 -5.10
C ILE A 184 -14.96 9.37 -4.45
N VAL A 185 -14.88 8.18 -3.83
CA VAL A 185 -13.64 7.63 -3.29
C VAL A 185 -13.22 6.42 -4.13
N GLU A 186 -12.16 6.62 -4.90
CA GLU A 186 -11.51 5.59 -5.69
C GLU A 186 -10.46 4.88 -4.81
N SER A 187 -10.79 3.71 -4.28
CA SER A 187 -9.88 2.86 -3.49
C SER A 187 -9.69 1.46 -4.08
N ALA A 188 -10.23 1.20 -5.27
CA ALA A 188 -10.14 -0.10 -5.91
C ALA A 188 -8.82 -0.22 -6.69
N ALA A 189 -7.89 -0.99 -6.14
CA ALA A 189 -6.63 -1.28 -6.81
C ALA A 189 -6.26 -2.76 -6.63
N SER A 190 -5.42 -3.27 -7.52
CA SER A 190 -4.63 -4.45 -7.16
C SER A 190 -3.48 -4.01 -6.28
N THR A 191 -3.34 -4.62 -5.11
CA THR A 191 -2.22 -4.40 -4.18
C THR A 191 -1.17 -5.50 -4.26
N THR A 192 -1.29 -6.40 -5.24
CA THR A 192 -0.32 -7.46 -5.49
C THR A 192 0.88 -6.88 -6.23
N LEU A 193 2.08 -6.97 -5.65
CA LEU A 193 3.31 -6.40 -6.22
C LEU A 193 3.81 -7.09 -7.50
N ASN A 194 3.22 -8.22 -7.88
CA ASN A 194 3.66 -9.06 -9.00
C ASN A 194 2.47 -9.59 -9.83
N ASP A 195 1.49 -8.74 -10.10
CA ASP A 195 0.42 -9.02 -11.04
C ASP A 195 0.83 -8.79 -12.49
N ARG A 196 0.00 -9.28 -13.43
CA ARG A 196 0.25 -9.07 -14.87
C ARG A 196 0.19 -7.58 -15.20
N TYR A 197 1.09 -7.13 -16.05
CA TYR A 197 1.22 -5.71 -16.38
C TYR A 197 -0.01 -5.13 -17.08
N ASP A 198 -0.63 -5.88 -17.99
CA ASP A 198 -1.87 -5.48 -18.68
C ASP A 198 -3.03 -5.25 -17.69
N PHE A 199 -3.19 -6.16 -16.73
CA PHE A 199 -4.18 -6.05 -15.67
C PHE A 199 -3.90 -4.84 -14.76
N LEU A 200 -2.63 -4.61 -14.39
CA LEU A 200 -2.23 -3.45 -13.58
C LEU A 200 -2.49 -2.13 -14.31
N LEU A 201 -2.21 -2.03 -15.61
CA LEU A 201 -2.55 -0.87 -16.43
C LEU A 201 -4.07 -0.65 -16.46
N ASP A 202 -4.87 -1.71 -16.63
CA ASP A 202 -6.31 -1.55 -16.68
C ASP A 202 -6.92 -1.11 -15.34
N ILE A 203 -6.50 -1.72 -14.23
CA ILE A 203 -7.06 -1.43 -12.90
C ILE A 203 -6.51 -0.16 -12.26
N ASN A 204 -5.25 0.23 -12.50
CA ASN A 204 -4.63 1.38 -11.85
C ASN A 204 -4.55 2.63 -12.75
N VAL A 205 -4.76 2.50 -14.06
CA VAL A 205 -4.69 3.63 -15.00
C VAL A 205 -6.03 3.85 -15.71
N ASN A 206 -6.52 2.83 -16.43
CA ASN A 206 -7.74 2.98 -17.22
C ASN A 206 -8.99 3.09 -16.34
N ALA A 207 -9.05 2.34 -15.24
CA ALA A 207 -10.19 2.39 -14.33
C ALA A 207 -10.34 3.76 -13.64
N PRO A 208 -9.29 4.36 -13.04
CA PRO A 208 -9.36 5.73 -12.55
C PRO A 208 -9.77 6.74 -13.64
N MET A 209 -9.25 6.60 -14.87
CA MET A 209 -9.67 7.44 -16.00
C MET A 209 -11.17 7.29 -16.33
N ARG A 210 -11.68 6.05 -16.38
CA ARG A 210 -13.11 5.78 -16.61
C ARG A 210 -13.96 6.37 -15.49
N LEU A 211 -13.53 6.23 -14.23
CA LEU A 211 -14.23 6.76 -13.08
C LEU A 211 -14.22 8.29 -13.07
N MET A 212 -13.12 8.95 -13.44
CA MET A 212 -13.06 10.40 -13.60
C MET A 212 -14.00 10.90 -14.72
N ARG A 213 -14.09 10.18 -15.85
CA ARG A 213 -15.08 10.49 -16.90
C ARG A 213 -16.53 10.36 -16.42
N PHE A 214 -16.80 9.42 -15.51
CA PHE A 214 -18.09 9.29 -14.86
C PHE A 214 -18.33 10.42 -13.84
N ALA A 215 -17.31 10.75 -13.03
CA ALA A 215 -17.35 11.80 -12.03
C ALA A 215 -17.74 13.17 -12.62
N LYS A 216 -17.19 13.51 -13.80
CA LYS A 216 -17.55 14.73 -14.54
C LYS A 216 -19.00 14.85 -14.98
N LYS A 217 -19.77 13.76 -14.92
CA LYS A 217 -21.20 13.73 -15.23
C LYS A 217 -22.08 13.81 -13.97
N CYS A 218 -21.49 13.76 -12.78
CA CYS A 218 -22.21 13.82 -11.52
C CYS A 218 -22.54 15.27 -11.16
N LYS A 219 -23.81 15.57 -10.89
CA LYS A 219 -24.31 16.95 -10.79
C LYS A 219 -23.85 17.68 -9.53
N ASN A 220 -23.71 16.94 -8.42
CA ASN A 220 -23.45 17.50 -7.10
C ASN A 220 -22.03 17.24 -6.59
N LEU A 221 -21.15 16.68 -7.45
CA LEU A 221 -19.82 16.25 -7.04
C LEU A 221 -19.00 17.42 -6.47
N LYS A 222 -18.57 17.27 -5.22
CA LYS A 222 -17.72 18.18 -4.47
C LYS A 222 -16.25 17.78 -4.54
N LEU A 223 -15.97 16.48 -4.54
CA LEU A 223 -14.59 15.99 -4.47
C LEU A 223 -14.45 14.60 -5.08
N PHE A 224 -13.37 14.41 -5.84
CA PHE A 224 -12.88 13.11 -6.25
C PHE A 224 -11.64 12.75 -5.44
N VAL A 225 -11.66 11.59 -4.77
CA VAL A 225 -10.55 11.10 -3.96
C VAL A 225 -9.93 9.89 -4.65
N HIS A 226 -8.61 9.89 -4.78
CA HIS A 226 -7.83 8.77 -5.29
C HIS A 226 -6.91 8.24 -4.19
N ILE A 227 -7.10 6.97 -3.80
CA ILE A 227 -6.17 6.28 -2.91
C ILE A 227 -5.01 5.76 -3.75
N SER A 228 -3.86 6.38 -3.60
CA SER A 228 -2.59 6.03 -4.23
C SER A 228 -1.65 5.31 -3.24
N THR A 229 -0.34 5.52 -3.37
CA THR A 229 0.69 5.03 -2.46
C THR A 229 1.87 6.00 -2.45
N ALA A 230 2.56 6.15 -1.31
CA ALA A 230 3.75 6.99 -1.21
C ALA A 230 4.89 6.50 -2.14
N TYR A 231 4.88 5.22 -2.51
CA TYR A 231 5.89 4.60 -3.38
C TYR A 231 5.73 4.94 -4.88
N VAL A 232 4.71 5.71 -5.27
CA VAL A 232 4.62 6.32 -6.61
C VAL A 232 5.80 7.26 -6.92
N ASN A 233 6.54 7.66 -5.90
CA ASN A 233 7.74 8.48 -6.05
C ASN A 233 8.98 7.70 -6.54
N GLY A 234 8.86 6.39 -6.79
CA GLY A 234 9.91 5.60 -7.44
C GLY A 234 11.16 5.41 -6.58
N ILE A 235 12.32 5.43 -7.21
CA ILE A 235 13.64 5.25 -6.58
C ILE A 235 14.28 6.58 -6.13
N ARG A 236 13.49 7.66 -6.05
CA ARG A 236 13.96 8.96 -5.53
C ARG A 236 14.45 8.79 -4.10
N GLU A 237 15.53 9.49 -3.73
CA GLU A 237 16.12 9.46 -2.39
C GLU A 237 15.97 10.82 -1.70
N GLY A 238 16.09 10.86 -0.37
CA GLY A 238 15.97 12.09 0.42
C GLY A 238 14.53 12.45 0.78
N ILE A 239 14.28 13.72 1.10
CA ILE A 239 12.94 14.18 1.51
C ILE A 239 12.07 14.36 0.27
N ILE A 240 10.94 13.67 0.23
CA ILE A 240 9.98 13.72 -0.88
C ILE A 240 8.75 14.53 -0.47
N TYR A 241 8.52 15.64 -1.17
CA TYR A 241 7.42 16.56 -0.89
C TYR A 241 6.10 16.14 -1.54
N GLU A 242 4.99 16.61 -0.97
CA GLU A 242 3.62 16.33 -1.41
C GLU A 242 3.28 17.14 -2.68
N LYS A 243 3.82 16.69 -3.82
CA LYS A 243 3.58 17.28 -5.13
C LYS A 243 2.77 16.35 -6.04
N PRO A 244 1.81 16.88 -6.81
CA PRO A 244 1.15 16.11 -7.88
C PRO A 244 2.16 15.62 -8.90
N LEU A 245 1.94 14.41 -9.44
CA LEU A 245 2.70 13.93 -10.60
C LEU A 245 2.10 14.50 -11.89
N ILE A 246 2.96 14.92 -12.82
CA ILE A 246 2.57 15.39 -14.16
C ILE A 246 2.87 14.35 -15.22
N MET A 247 2.20 14.49 -16.36
CA MET A 247 2.33 13.57 -17.49
C MET A 247 3.79 13.46 -17.97
N GLY A 248 4.27 12.23 -18.20
CA GLY A 248 5.63 11.97 -18.68
C GLY A 248 6.71 11.91 -17.59
N GLU A 249 6.38 12.21 -16.34
CA GLU A 249 7.31 12.05 -15.22
C GLU A 249 7.77 10.59 -15.05
N ASN A 250 8.99 10.43 -14.52
CA ASN A 250 9.55 9.13 -14.19
C ASN A 250 9.94 9.05 -12.70
N GLY A 251 10.14 7.83 -12.20
CA GLY A 251 10.45 7.56 -10.79
C GLY A 251 11.91 7.79 -10.39
N ARG A 252 12.75 8.35 -11.28
CA ARG A 252 14.13 8.71 -10.96
C ARG A 252 14.21 10.15 -10.44
N LYS A 253 15.36 10.47 -9.86
CA LYS A 253 15.70 11.82 -9.42
C LYS A 253 15.83 12.73 -10.65
N GLN A 254 15.13 13.85 -10.67
CA GLN A 254 15.54 14.99 -11.50
C GLN A 254 16.62 15.71 -10.71
N ASP A 255 17.88 15.54 -11.11
CA ASP A 255 18.91 16.48 -10.69
C ASP A 255 18.77 17.72 -11.59
N ASP A 256 18.53 18.90 -10.99
CA ASP A 256 18.38 20.18 -11.69
C ASP A 256 19.61 20.56 -12.56
N ASN A 257 20.73 19.85 -12.38
CA ASN A 257 22.00 20.06 -13.09
C ASN A 257 22.41 18.92 -14.04
N ASP A 258 21.65 17.82 -14.11
CA ASP A 258 21.99 16.71 -15.00
C ASP A 258 21.29 16.86 -16.36
N GLU A 259 21.98 17.49 -17.32
CA GLU A 259 21.63 17.42 -18.74
C GLU A 259 21.50 15.97 -19.24
N ILE A 260 22.03 14.97 -18.52
CA ILE A 260 21.89 13.54 -18.83
C ILE A 260 20.53 12.98 -18.39
N SER A 261 19.83 13.58 -17.41
CA SER A 261 18.44 13.19 -17.10
C SER A 261 17.48 13.55 -18.23
N SER A 262 17.88 14.45 -19.15
CA SER A 262 17.13 14.76 -20.37
C SER A 262 17.19 13.64 -21.42
N SER A 263 18.04 12.61 -21.23
CA SER A 263 18.23 11.52 -22.18
C SER A 263 17.27 10.34 -22.00
N LEU A 264 16.33 10.40 -21.06
CA LEU A 264 15.30 9.37 -20.87
C LEU A 264 13.99 9.85 -21.49
N PHE A 265 13.45 9.06 -22.41
CA PHE A 265 12.14 9.33 -23.03
C PHE A 265 11.07 9.51 -21.94
N PRO A 266 10.20 10.53 -22.07
CA PRO A 266 9.09 10.72 -21.14
C PRO A 266 8.24 9.45 -21.10
N LEU A 267 7.66 9.16 -19.94
CA LEU A 267 6.76 8.02 -19.80
C LEU A 267 5.50 8.25 -20.66
N ASP A 268 5.35 7.45 -21.72
CA ASP A 268 4.18 7.51 -22.61
C ASP A 268 3.21 6.36 -22.29
N LEU A 269 2.04 6.70 -21.75
CA LEU A 269 1.04 5.71 -21.38
C LEU A 269 0.48 4.93 -22.58
N THR A 270 0.36 5.57 -23.75
CA THR A 270 -0.15 4.93 -24.97
C THR A 270 0.82 3.85 -25.42
N ASP A 271 2.12 4.15 -25.38
CA ASP A 271 3.17 3.19 -25.70
C ASP A 271 3.19 2.02 -24.72
N GLU A 272 3.05 2.27 -23.42
CA GLU A 272 3.00 1.20 -22.42
C GLU A 272 1.77 0.30 -22.59
N MET A 273 0.60 0.87 -22.90
CA MET A 273 -0.61 0.10 -23.20
C MET A 273 -0.44 -0.73 -24.47
N ASN A 274 0.12 -0.14 -25.53
CA ASN A 274 0.39 -0.84 -26.79
C ASN A 274 1.40 -1.98 -26.59
N LEU A 275 2.42 -1.76 -25.76
CA LEU A 275 3.44 -2.76 -25.45
C LEU A 275 2.84 -3.96 -24.69
N ALA A 276 2.04 -3.69 -23.66
CA ALA A 276 1.34 -4.74 -22.91
C ALA A 276 0.37 -5.52 -23.81
N MET A 277 -0.40 -4.82 -24.67
CA MET A 277 -1.32 -5.45 -25.61
C MET A 277 -0.61 -6.35 -26.63
N LYS A 278 0.52 -5.90 -27.19
CA LYS A 278 1.34 -6.72 -28.11
C LYS A 278 1.87 -7.97 -27.41
N ALA A 279 2.32 -7.86 -26.15
CA ALA A 279 2.77 -9.00 -25.36
C ALA A 279 1.64 -10.01 -25.08
N CYS A 280 0.40 -9.54 -24.86
CA CYS A 280 -0.76 -10.41 -24.72
C CYS A 280 -1.05 -11.22 -25.99
N ILE A 281 -0.92 -10.60 -27.17
CA ILE A 281 -1.23 -11.23 -28.47
C ILE A 281 -0.13 -12.22 -28.90
N ALA A 282 1.13 -11.93 -28.58
CA ALA A 282 2.28 -12.69 -29.08
C ALA A 282 2.54 -14.03 -28.36
N SER A 283 1.84 -14.35 -27.28
CA SER A 283 2.16 -15.48 -26.39
C SER A 283 0.99 -16.44 -26.20
N ASN A 284 1.29 -17.72 -25.92
CA ASN A 284 0.30 -18.72 -25.52
C ASN A 284 -0.05 -18.57 -24.03
N ASP A 285 -1.29 -18.88 -23.62
CA ASP A 285 -1.91 -18.45 -22.35
C ASP A 285 -1.05 -18.62 -21.06
N ARG A 286 -0.33 -19.75 -20.88
CA ARG A 286 0.56 -19.95 -19.71
C ARG A 286 1.84 -19.11 -19.77
N ASP A 287 2.41 -18.92 -20.95
CA ASP A 287 3.60 -18.10 -21.14
C ASP A 287 3.24 -16.61 -21.02
N THR A 288 2.04 -16.21 -21.44
CA THR A 288 1.53 -14.83 -21.38
C THR A 288 1.57 -14.25 -19.97
N THR A 289 1.12 -14.99 -18.95
CA THR A 289 1.10 -14.48 -17.57
C THR A 289 2.52 -14.22 -17.04
N LYS A 290 3.45 -15.15 -17.29
CA LYS A 290 4.85 -15.00 -16.85
C LYS A 290 5.54 -13.85 -17.60
N GLU A 291 5.27 -13.74 -18.89
CA GLU A 291 5.82 -12.70 -19.74
C GLU A 291 5.33 -11.31 -19.35
N LEU A 292 4.04 -11.14 -19.08
CA LEU A 292 3.49 -9.85 -18.66
C LEU A 292 3.98 -9.42 -17.27
N LYS A 293 4.21 -10.35 -16.35
CA LYS A 293 4.85 -10.04 -15.06
C LYS A 293 6.29 -9.58 -15.25
N ARG A 294 7.06 -10.29 -16.09
CA ARG A 294 8.43 -9.93 -16.46
C ARG A 294 8.49 -8.54 -17.10
N LEU A 295 7.61 -8.31 -18.09
CA LEU A 295 7.50 -7.03 -18.79
C LEU A 295 7.23 -5.89 -17.80
N GLY A 296 6.23 -6.02 -16.93
CA GLY A 296 5.92 -4.97 -15.95
C GLY A 296 7.10 -4.63 -15.03
N LEU A 297 7.85 -5.64 -14.58
CA LEU A 297 9.07 -5.43 -13.78
C LEU A 297 10.16 -4.70 -14.57
N GLU A 298 10.37 -5.08 -15.84
CA GLU A 298 11.33 -4.42 -16.72
C GLU A 298 10.97 -2.97 -17.04
N ARG A 299 9.67 -2.69 -17.28
CA ARG A 299 9.18 -1.33 -17.50
C ARG A 299 9.30 -0.48 -16.26
N ALA A 300 8.93 -1.00 -15.08
CA ALA A 300 9.13 -0.31 -13.81
C ALA A 300 10.60 0.04 -13.59
N ALA A 301 11.51 -0.93 -13.72
CA ALA A 301 12.95 -0.67 -13.60
C ALA A 301 13.45 0.33 -14.65
N TYR A 302 12.94 0.26 -15.89
CA TYR A 302 13.30 1.17 -16.98
C TYR A 302 12.91 2.62 -16.70
N TYR A 303 11.81 2.90 -16.00
CA TYR A 303 11.42 4.27 -15.64
C TYR A 303 11.73 4.67 -14.18
N GLY A 304 12.36 3.79 -13.39
CA GLY A 304 12.78 4.13 -12.03
C GLY A 304 11.74 3.85 -10.95
N TRP A 305 10.95 2.80 -11.08
CA TRP A 305 10.11 2.25 -10.00
C TRP A 305 10.55 0.83 -9.64
N TYR A 306 10.34 0.47 -8.38
CA TYR A 306 10.71 -0.85 -7.86
C TYR A 306 9.85 -1.99 -8.41
N ASN A 307 8.59 -1.73 -8.77
CA ASN A 307 7.70 -2.73 -9.32
C ASN A 307 6.59 -2.09 -10.18
N ALA A 308 5.89 -2.91 -10.96
CA ALA A 308 4.84 -2.49 -11.86
C ALA A 308 3.63 -1.85 -11.13
N TYR A 309 3.37 -2.24 -9.87
CA TYR A 309 2.29 -1.66 -9.08
C TYR A 309 2.58 -0.17 -8.80
N HIS A 310 3.76 0.18 -8.28
CA HIS A 310 4.13 1.58 -8.02
C HIS A 310 4.07 2.43 -9.28
N MET A 311 4.61 1.92 -10.39
CA MET A 311 4.61 2.62 -11.67
C MET A 311 3.19 2.85 -12.19
N THR A 312 2.32 1.84 -12.16
CA THR A 312 0.94 1.97 -12.66
C THR A 312 0.05 2.84 -11.75
N LYS A 313 0.34 2.92 -10.45
CA LYS A 313 -0.30 3.90 -9.56
C LYS A 313 0.17 5.32 -9.86
N ALA A 314 1.46 5.52 -10.14
CA ALA A 314 1.98 6.82 -10.58
C ALA A 314 1.33 7.27 -11.90
N MET A 315 1.22 6.35 -12.87
CA MET A 315 0.47 6.56 -14.12
C MET A 315 -0.99 6.94 -13.89
N GLY A 316 -1.67 6.28 -12.94
CA GLY A 316 -3.04 6.60 -12.54
C GLY A 316 -3.18 8.04 -12.04
N GLU A 317 -2.26 8.50 -11.19
CA GLU A 317 -2.22 9.90 -10.73
C GLU A 317 -2.02 10.89 -11.88
N MET A 318 -1.08 10.61 -12.78
CA MET A 318 -0.80 11.48 -13.94
C MET A 318 -2.04 11.64 -14.83
N VAL A 319 -2.73 10.54 -15.12
CA VAL A 319 -3.95 10.55 -15.95
C VAL A 319 -5.09 11.29 -15.24
N LEU A 320 -5.24 11.12 -13.92
CA LEU A 320 -6.26 11.86 -13.17
C LEU A 320 -5.96 13.36 -13.16
N ASN A 321 -4.72 13.75 -12.88
CA ASN A 321 -4.29 15.16 -12.88
C ASN A 321 -4.54 15.82 -14.25
N GLU A 322 -4.22 15.12 -15.34
CA GLU A 322 -4.41 15.63 -16.70
C GLU A 322 -5.88 15.70 -17.13
N THR A 323 -6.70 14.71 -16.75
CA THR A 323 -8.06 14.55 -17.34
C THR A 323 -9.21 15.09 -16.47
N ARG A 324 -8.93 15.50 -15.22
CA ARG A 324 -9.93 15.96 -14.25
C ARG A 324 -10.69 17.23 -14.66
N GLN A 325 -10.07 18.11 -15.44
CA GLN A 325 -10.59 19.46 -15.73
C GLN A 325 -10.88 20.20 -14.41
N ASP A 326 -12.11 20.66 -14.20
CA ASP A 326 -12.49 21.44 -13.01
C ASP A 326 -12.87 20.58 -11.79
N VAL A 327 -12.81 19.24 -11.89
CA VAL A 327 -13.11 18.36 -10.76
C VAL A 327 -12.01 18.51 -9.69
N PRO A 328 -12.35 18.90 -8.45
CA PRO A 328 -11.41 18.89 -7.32
C PRO A 328 -10.88 17.48 -7.07
N LEU A 329 -9.56 17.35 -6.97
CA LEU A 329 -8.88 16.06 -6.83
C LEU A 329 -8.07 16.01 -5.54
N LEU A 330 -8.37 15.02 -4.71
CA LEU A 330 -7.60 14.67 -3.52
C LEU A 330 -6.86 13.35 -3.76
N ILE A 331 -5.53 13.37 -3.67
CA ILE A 331 -4.69 12.18 -3.81
C ILE A 331 -4.14 11.82 -2.42
N MET A 332 -4.55 10.67 -1.91
CA MET A 332 -4.05 10.13 -0.64
C MET A 332 -2.95 9.10 -0.93
N ARG A 333 -1.73 9.34 -0.49
CA ARG A 333 -0.57 8.45 -0.67
C ARG A 333 -0.15 7.84 0.67
N PRO A 334 -0.81 6.76 1.12
CA PRO A 334 -0.34 6.03 2.29
C PRO A 334 0.99 5.32 2.02
N SER A 335 1.81 5.16 3.06
CA SER A 335 2.98 4.26 3.08
C SER A 335 2.55 2.80 3.27
N VAL A 336 3.29 1.97 4.02
CA VAL A 336 2.92 0.58 4.28
C VAL A 336 1.77 0.54 5.29
N VAL A 337 0.55 0.26 4.80
CA VAL A 337 -0.65 0.22 5.65
C VAL A 337 -0.75 -1.09 6.40
N GLU A 338 -0.75 -1.00 7.74
CA GLU A 338 -0.88 -2.14 8.65
C GLU A 338 -2.11 -1.99 9.58
N SER A 339 -2.25 -2.90 10.56
CA SER A 339 -3.43 -3.03 11.41
C SER A 339 -3.79 -1.74 12.15
N CYS A 340 -5.06 -1.60 12.54
CA CYS A 340 -5.53 -0.49 13.38
C CYS A 340 -4.64 -0.33 14.63
N TYR A 341 -4.25 0.90 14.95
CA TYR A 341 -3.55 1.20 16.19
C TYR A 341 -4.53 1.29 17.36
N LYS A 342 -5.63 2.03 17.20
CA LYS A 342 -6.58 2.32 18.26
C LYS A 342 -8.02 1.99 17.90
N GLU A 343 -8.49 2.38 16.72
CA GLU A 343 -9.93 2.35 16.42
C GLU A 343 -10.31 1.57 15.15
N PRO A 344 -11.56 1.09 15.06
CA PRO A 344 -12.48 0.81 16.18
C PRO A 344 -12.03 -0.41 17.00
N VAL A 345 -11.15 -1.23 16.44
CA VAL A 345 -10.63 -2.46 17.06
C VAL A 345 -9.11 -2.50 16.92
N PRO A 346 -8.34 -2.25 17.99
CA PRO A 346 -6.88 -2.35 17.96
C PRO A 346 -6.42 -3.71 17.40
N GLY A 347 -5.44 -3.68 16.49
CA GLY A 347 -4.89 -4.87 15.86
C GLY A 347 -5.78 -5.48 14.78
N TRP A 348 -6.94 -4.90 14.47
CA TRP A 348 -7.75 -5.38 13.35
C TRP A 348 -7.03 -5.16 12.04
N ILE A 349 -7.00 -6.22 11.22
CA ILE A 349 -6.38 -6.27 9.91
C ILE A 349 -7.12 -7.29 9.05
N GLN A 350 -7.12 -7.07 7.75
CA GLN A 350 -7.69 -7.98 6.78
C GLN A 350 -6.61 -8.53 5.86
N GLY A 351 -6.54 -9.85 5.75
CA GLY A 351 -5.61 -10.52 4.84
C GLY A 351 -4.17 -10.52 5.35
N ASN A 352 -3.27 -11.06 4.54
CA ASN A 352 -1.84 -11.22 4.81
C ASN A 352 -1.07 -10.41 3.77
N ARG A 353 -0.66 -9.18 4.10
CA ARG A 353 -0.12 -8.19 3.16
C ARG A 353 1.18 -7.57 3.68
N MET A 354 1.97 -6.99 2.79
CA MET A 354 3.18 -6.22 3.12
C MET A 354 4.09 -6.91 4.15
N TYR A 355 4.14 -6.45 5.41
CA TYR A 355 5.00 -7.07 6.43
C TYR A 355 4.44 -8.34 7.04
N ASP A 356 3.12 -8.57 6.98
CA ASP A 356 2.48 -9.74 7.58
C ASP A 356 3.13 -11.07 7.18
N PRO A 357 3.43 -11.34 5.89
CA PRO A 357 4.05 -12.61 5.52
C PRO A 357 5.48 -12.71 6.05
N VAL A 358 6.21 -11.60 6.20
CA VAL A 358 7.56 -11.54 6.79
C VAL A 358 7.48 -11.86 8.28
N ILE A 359 6.61 -11.16 9.01
CA ILE A 359 6.39 -11.34 10.46
C ILE A 359 5.92 -12.77 10.77
N ILE A 360 4.93 -13.28 10.04
CA ILE A 360 4.40 -14.64 10.25
C ILE A 360 5.45 -15.69 9.89
N SER A 361 6.20 -15.52 8.81
CA SER A 361 7.25 -16.48 8.42
C SER A 361 8.40 -16.49 9.42
N TYR A 362 8.75 -15.33 9.98
CA TYR A 362 9.70 -15.21 11.06
C TYR A 362 9.20 -15.91 12.34
N GLY A 363 7.96 -15.63 12.76
CA GLY A 363 7.33 -16.27 13.92
C GLY A 363 7.23 -17.80 13.81
N LYS A 364 7.12 -18.34 12.59
CA LYS A 364 7.16 -19.78 12.29
C LYS A 364 8.58 -20.36 12.22
N GLY A 365 9.62 -19.55 12.40
CA GLY A 365 11.03 -19.94 12.24
C GLY A 365 11.44 -20.30 10.81
N GLN A 366 10.66 -19.85 9.81
CA GLN A 366 10.86 -20.11 8.39
C GLN A 366 11.71 -19.04 7.69
N LEU A 367 11.86 -17.87 8.32
CA LEU A 367 12.59 -16.73 7.78
C LEU A 367 13.67 -16.25 8.78
N PRO A 368 14.82 -16.94 8.90
CA PRO A 368 15.85 -16.58 9.88
C PRO A 368 16.74 -15.40 9.45
N ALA A 369 16.50 -14.84 8.26
CA ALA A 369 17.23 -13.71 7.72
C ALA A 369 16.37 -12.89 6.77
N TYR A 370 16.70 -11.60 6.64
CA TYR A 370 16.01 -10.65 5.79
C TYR A 370 17.00 -9.75 5.03
N LEU A 371 16.55 -9.19 3.91
CA LEU A 371 17.34 -8.30 3.07
C LEU A 371 16.95 -6.85 3.38
N ALA A 372 17.80 -6.16 4.13
CA ALA A 372 17.59 -4.77 4.54
C ALA A 372 18.88 -4.16 5.08
N ASP A 373 18.98 -2.84 4.98
CA ASP A 373 19.94 -2.06 5.77
C ASP A 373 19.35 -1.85 7.18
N PRO A 374 20.01 -2.33 8.26
CA PRO A 374 19.48 -2.26 9.61
C PRO A 374 19.31 -0.83 10.14
N ASP A 375 20.05 0.13 9.58
CA ASP A 375 20.06 1.52 10.03
C ASP A 375 19.07 2.40 9.24
N LEU A 376 18.53 1.90 8.12
CA LEU A 376 17.47 2.57 7.39
C LEU A 376 16.12 2.46 8.12
N HIS A 377 15.27 3.42 7.80
CA HIS A 377 13.93 3.50 8.35
C HIS A 377 12.94 2.70 7.49
N THR A 378 11.90 2.20 8.14
CA THR A 378 10.72 1.63 7.48
C THR A 378 9.51 2.50 7.78
N ASP A 379 8.75 2.85 6.74
CA ASP A 379 7.55 3.67 6.89
C ASP A 379 6.29 2.79 6.92
N ILE A 380 5.73 2.65 8.12
CA ILE A 380 4.49 1.91 8.40
C ILE A 380 3.44 2.91 8.89
N VAL A 381 2.19 2.74 8.46
CA VAL A 381 1.07 3.57 8.92
C VAL A 381 -0.12 2.70 9.32
N PRO A 382 -0.71 2.86 10.51
CA PRO A 382 -1.93 2.17 10.88
C PRO A 382 -3.12 2.57 10.00
N VAL A 383 -3.96 1.60 9.59
CA VAL A 383 -5.09 1.86 8.69
C VAL A 383 -6.12 2.86 9.25
N ASP A 384 -6.29 2.95 10.56
CA ASP A 384 -7.18 3.90 11.21
C ASP A 384 -6.69 5.35 11.06
N TYR A 385 -5.38 5.58 11.11
CA TYR A 385 -4.77 6.88 10.78
C TYR A 385 -5.00 7.25 9.31
N VAL A 386 -4.87 6.28 8.40
CA VAL A 386 -5.15 6.51 6.98
C VAL A 386 -6.62 6.87 6.75
N ALA A 387 -7.54 6.18 7.43
CA ALA A 387 -8.97 6.47 7.34
C ALA A 387 -9.30 7.87 7.90
N ASN A 388 -8.80 8.21 9.08
CA ASN A 388 -9.02 9.50 9.72
C ASN A 388 -8.46 10.65 8.87
N THR A 389 -7.22 10.53 8.40
CA THR A 389 -6.59 11.55 7.55
C THR A 389 -7.35 11.75 6.25
N THR A 390 -7.83 10.66 5.64
CA THR A 390 -8.63 10.73 4.41
C THR A 390 -9.97 11.45 4.65
N ILE A 391 -10.67 11.14 5.75
CA ILE A 391 -11.95 11.77 6.08
C ILE A 391 -11.78 13.26 6.38
N ALA A 392 -10.79 13.63 7.18
CA ALA A 392 -10.48 15.03 7.50
C ALA A 392 -10.06 15.81 6.24
N ALA A 393 -9.22 15.22 5.37
CA ALA A 393 -8.83 15.86 4.11
C ALA A 393 -10.01 15.99 3.13
N ILE A 394 -10.93 15.02 3.09
CA ILE A 394 -12.18 15.13 2.33
C ILE A 394 -12.99 16.33 2.80
N ALA A 395 -13.19 16.48 4.10
CA ALA A 395 -13.97 17.59 4.65
C ALA A 395 -13.36 18.95 4.31
N LYS A 396 -12.06 19.12 4.59
CA LYS A 396 -11.31 20.35 4.29
C LYS A 396 -11.47 20.76 2.82
N HIS A 397 -11.11 19.87 1.90
CA HIS A 397 -11.07 20.20 0.47
C HIS A 397 -12.46 20.21 -0.17
N GLY A 398 -13.38 19.39 0.34
CA GLY A 398 -14.77 19.38 -0.09
C GLY A 398 -15.55 20.63 0.31
N MET A 399 -15.27 21.22 1.49
CA MET A 399 -15.82 22.51 1.89
C MET A 399 -15.26 23.67 1.05
N MET A 400 -13.95 23.64 0.77
CA MET A 400 -13.31 24.68 -0.06
C MET A 400 -13.83 24.67 -1.50
N GLY A 401 -14.12 23.49 -2.06
CA GLY A 401 -14.66 23.34 -3.41
C GLY A 401 -13.77 23.88 -4.53
N LYS A 402 -12.47 24.09 -4.25
CA LYS A 402 -11.51 24.59 -5.24
C LYS A 402 -11.12 23.48 -6.20
N ALA A 403 -11.04 23.81 -7.49
CA ALA A 403 -10.63 22.89 -8.55
C ALA A 403 -9.10 22.61 -8.56
N ASP A 404 -8.53 22.34 -7.39
CA ASP A 404 -7.10 22.09 -7.17
C ASP A 404 -6.80 20.59 -7.06
N VAL A 405 -5.50 20.25 -7.14
CA VAL A 405 -4.99 18.92 -6.80
C VAL A 405 -4.29 18.99 -5.46
N ASN A 406 -4.84 18.31 -4.46
CA ASN A 406 -4.28 18.24 -3.13
C ASN A 406 -3.70 16.85 -2.90
N VAL A 407 -2.45 16.78 -2.44
CA VAL A 407 -1.73 15.52 -2.24
C VAL A 407 -1.38 15.38 -0.77
N TYR A 408 -1.64 14.22 -0.19
CA TYR A 408 -1.27 13.90 1.18
C TYR A 408 -0.37 12.68 1.20
N HIS A 409 0.83 12.79 1.76
CA HIS A 409 1.56 11.62 2.22
C HIS A 409 1.01 11.24 3.59
N VAL A 410 0.40 10.05 3.67
CA VAL A 410 -0.05 9.47 4.94
C VAL A 410 0.99 8.47 5.39
N ALA A 411 2.00 9.02 6.05
CA ALA A 411 3.29 8.38 6.33
C ALA A 411 3.75 8.78 7.72
N THR A 412 4.54 7.94 8.37
CA THR A 412 4.96 8.18 9.76
C THR A 412 6.42 8.56 9.88
N ASP A 413 7.27 8.10 8.95
CA ASP A 413 8.72 8.14 9.12
C ASP A 413 9.24 9.57 9.34
N PHE A 414 8.71 10.57 8.64
CA PHE A 414 9.20 11.95 8.74
C PHE A 414 9.06 12.55 10.14
N VAL A 415 8.04 12.15 10.91
CA VAL A 415 7.72 12.71 12.23
C VAL A 415 7.92 11.73 13.38
N ASN A 416 7.85 10.42 13.12
CA ASN A 416 7.99 9.35 14.10
C ASN A 416 8.74 8.15 13.48
N PRO A 417 10.05 8.26 13.26
CA PRO A 417 10.84 7.28 12.54
C PRO A 417 10.90 5.93 13.27
N LEU A 418 10.95 4.85 12.48
CA LEU A 418 11.15 3.48 12.96
C LEU A 418 12.26 2.82 12.14
N ARG A 419 13.36 2.42 12.78
CA ARG A 419 14.44 1.69 12.11
C ARG A 419 14.10 0.22 11.91
N PHE A 420 14.68 -0.40 10.88
CA PHE A 420 14.53 -1.83 10.65
C PHE A 420 15.00 -2.67 11.84
N ASN A 421 16.15 -2.32 12.44
CA ASN A 421 16.66 -3.03 13.60
C ASN A 421 15.70 -2.97 14.81
N GLU A 422 15.11 -1.81 15.09
CA GLU A 422 14.12 -1.61 16.15
C GLU A 422 12.87 -2.44 15.89
N MET A 423 12.30 -2.36 14.68
CA MET A 423 11.13 -3.14 14.29
C MET A 423 11.35 -4.65 14.51
N PHE A 424 12.48 -5.18 14.02
CA PHE A 424 12.77 -6.61 14.16
C PHE A 424 13.16 -7.02 15.58
N GLU A 425 13.64 -6.11 16.42
CA GLU A 425 13.81 -6.36 17.86
C GLU A 425 12.45 -6.52 18.54
N TYR A 426 11.48 -5.64 18.29
CA TYR A 426 10.12 -5.78 18.85
C TYR A 426 9.44 -7.08 18.38
N ILE A 427 9.58 -7.44 17.10
CA ILE A 427 9.06 -8.71 16.57
C ILE A 427 9.73 -9.90 17.27
N TYR A 428 11.05 -9.84 17.49
CA TYR A 428 11.80 -10.89 18.21
C TYR A 428 11.31 -11.02 19.67
N GLU A 429 11.19 -9.91 20.38
CA GLU A 429 10.71 -9.87 21.76
C GLU A 429 9.31 -10.49 21.90
N HIS A 430 8.38 -10.13 21.01
CA HIS A 430 7.04 -10.71 20.98
C HIS A 430 7.10 -12.23 20.85
N PHE A 431 7.77 -12.76 19.82
CA PHE A 431 7.77 -14.20 19.57
C PHE A 431 8.63 -15.01 20.54
N ARG A 432 9.60 -14.37 21.20
CA ARG A 432 10.32 -14.99 22.32
C ARG A 432 9.40 -15.20 23.52
N ALA A 433 8.54 -14.23 23.84
CA ALA A 433 7.58 -14.32 24.94
C ALA A 433 6.33 -15.14 24.58
N ASN A 434 5.87 -15.04 23.33
CA ASN A 434 4.65 -15.65 22.81
C ASN A 434 4.94 -16.43 21.51
N PRO A 435 5.60 -17.59 21.57
CA PRO A 435 5.95 -18.36 20.37
C PRO A 435 4.72 -18.71 19.54
N LEU A 436 4.83 -18.56 18.22
CA LEU A 436 3.80 -19.02 17.29
C LEU A 436 3.84 -20.55 17.10
N VAL A 437 5.03 -21.14 17.27
CA VAL A 437 5.29 -22.58 17.22
C VAL A 437 6.17 -22.94 18.42
N GLU A 438 5.65 -23.74 19.36
CA GLU A 438 6.32 -24.07 20.63
C GLU A 438 7.65 -24.82 20.45
N SER A 439 7.83 -25.54 19.34
CA SER A 439 9.01 -26.35 19.09
C SER A 439 10.19 -25.60 18.44
N GLU A 440 10.06 -24.30 18.16
CA GLU A 440 11.12 -23.49 17.54
C GLU A 440 11.75 -22.51 18.55
N ASN A 441 13.04 -22.67 18.84
CA ASN A 441 13.81 -21.66 19.56
C ASN A 441 13.94 -20.41 18.68
N MET A 442 13.30 -19.31 19.11
CA MET A 442 13.31 -18.06 18.36
C MET A 442 14.71 -17.45 18.36
N MET A 443 15.22 -17.13 17.17
CA MET A 443 16.53 -16.51 16.97
C MET A 443 16.34 -15.11 16.39
N LYS A 444 17.21 -14.18 16.78
CA LYS A 444 17.21 -12.84 16.18
C LYS A 444 17.37 -12.92 14.66
N MET A 445 16.58 -12.12 13.96
CA MET A 445 16.65 -11.99 12.51
C MET A 445 18.05 -11.50 12.12
N ARG A 446 18.70 -12.18 11.16
CA ARG A 446 19.95 -11.67 10.57
C ARG A 446 19.66 -10.84 9.33
N MET A 447 20.17 -9.61 9.29
CA MET A 447 20.04 -8.75 8.11
C MET A 447 21.26 -8.90 7.19
N PHE A 448 21.01 -8.74 5.89
CA PHE A 448 22.02 -8.76 4.84
C PHE A 448 21.77 -7.60 3.87
N ASP A 449 22.86 -7.05 3.34
CA ASP A 449 22.88 -6.03 2.28
C ASP A 449 22.87 -6.67 0.88
N GLN A 450 23.39 -7.89 0.75
CA GLN A 450 23.45 -8.62 -0.52
C GLN A 450 22.58 -9.88 -0.52
N PHE A 451 21.75 -10.02 -1.57
CA PHE A 451 20.91 -11.20 -1.76
C PHE A 451 21.73 -12.50 -1.87
N SER A 452 22.93 -12.45 -2.47
CA SER A 452 23.82 -13.62 -2.58
C SER A 452 24.22 -14.19 -1.21
N ASP A 453 24.53 -13.31 -0.26
CA ASP A 453 24.96 -13.71 1.09
C ASP A 453 23.79 -14.23 1.92
N LEU A 454 22.62 -13.58 1.81
CA LEU A 454 21.37 -14.09 2.38
C LEU A 454 21.04 -15.48 1.84
N SER A 455 21.07 -15.65 0.51
CA SER A 455 20.78 -16.91 -0.16
C SER A 455 21.72 -18.02 0.30
N LYS A 456 23.02 -17.72 0.40
CA LYS A 456 24.02 -18.65 0.92
C LYS A 456 23.70 -19.04 2.37
N TYR A 457 23.47 -18.07 3.25
CA TYR A 457 23.14 -18.30 4.66
C TYR A 457 21.89 -19.19 4.83
N LEU A 458 20.82 -18.95 4.06
CA LEU A 458 19.62 -19.78 4.11
C LEU A 458 19.88 -21.24 3.69
N ARG A 459 20.72 -21.46 2.67
CA ARG A 459 21.09 -22.81 2.21
C ARG A 459 21.98 -23.52 3.23
N ASP A 460 22.93 -22.82 3.83
CA ASP A 460 23.85 -23.36 4.84
C ASP A 460 23.05 -23.82 6.09
N ARG A 461 22.12 -22.98 6.57
CA ARG A 461 21.22 -23.30 7.69
C ARG A 461 20.36 -24.55 7.47
N VAL A 462 19.84 -24.71 6.25
CA VAL A 462 19.09 -25.91 5.89
C VAL A 462 19.99 -27.14 5.85
N SER A 463 21.22 -26.99 5.37
CA SER A 463 22.19 -28.08 5.30
C SER A 463 22.57 -28.56 6.71
N GLU A 464 22.79 -27.63 7.64
CA GLU A 464 23.00 -27.92 9.07
C GLU A 464 21.80 -28.65 9.70
N ARG A 465 20.56 -28.16 9.48
CA ARG A 465 19.35 -28.83 9.99
C ARG A 465 19.18 -30.24 9.42
N ASN A 466 19.50 -30.47 8.13
CA ASN A 466 19.43 -31.79 7.51
C ASN A 466 20.47 -32.76 8.08
N ALA A 467 21.67 -32.29 8.40
CA ALA A 467 22.72 -33.11 9.00
C ALA A 467 22.30 -33.63 10.38
N VAL A 468 21.48 -32.87 11.13
CA VAL A 468 20.97 -33.25 12.45
C VAL A 468 19.74 -34.17 12.39
N LEU A 469 18.78 -33.89 11.49
CA LEU A 469 17.48 -34.58 11.44
C LEU A 469 17.45 -35.84 10.56
N GLY A 470 18.56 -36.14 9.85
CA GLY A 470 18.65 -37.27 8.93
C GLY A 470 18.13 -36.98 7.52
N GLU A 471 18.63 -37.75 6.55
CA GLU A 471 18.46 -37.49 5.11
C GLU A 471 17.22 -38.15 4.46
N ASP A 472 16.01 -37.93 4.97
CA ASP A 472 14.82 -38.32 4.21
C ASP A 472 14.68 -37.41 2.97
N ALA A 473 14.47 -38.00 1.79
CA ALA A 473 14.20 -37.28 0.54
C ALA A 473 13.02 -36.31 0.66
N LYS A 474 12.00 -36.65 1.45
CA LYS A 474 10.84 -35.78 1.73
C LYS A 474 11.23 -34.54 2.53
N ILE A 475 12.05 -34.70 3.57
CA ILE A 475 12.55 -33.60 4.41
C ILE A 475 13.44 -32.67 3.58
N ARG A 476 14.33 -33.22 2.73
CA ARG A 476 15.15 -32.43 1.79
C ARG A 476 14.30 -31.60 0.84
N LYS A 477 13.26 -32.19 0.24
CA LYS A 477 12.34 -31.47 -0.65
C LYS A 477 11.61 -30.33 0.08
N GLN A 478 11.11 -30.59 1.28
CA GLN A 478 10.44 -29.57 2.11
C GLN A 478 11.38 -28.42 2.48
N ASN A 479 12.59 -28.72 2.93
CA ASN A 479 13.55 -27.68 3.31
C ASN A 479 14.02 -26.85 2.11
N LYS A 480 14.20 -27.45 0.93
CA LYS A 480 14.47 -26.70 -0.30
C LYS A 480 13.32 -25.76 -0.67
N ALA A 481 12.07 -26.21 -0.51
CA ALA A 481 10.90 -25.36 -0.74
C ALA A 481 10.83 -24.19 0.26
N ARG A 482 11.19 -24.41 1.53
CA ARG A 482 11.29 -23.35 2.55
C ARG A 482 12.32 -22.28 2.18
N VAL A 483 13.51 -22.68 1.73
CA VAL A 483 14.53 -21.73 1.27
C VAL A 483 14.03 -20.93 0.07
N ALA A 484 13.44 -21.60 -0.93
CA ALA A 484 12.90 -20.92 -2.10
C ALA A 484 11.81 -19.90 -1.73
N TYR A 485 10.94 -20.27 -0.78
CA TYR A 485 9.92 -19.36 -0.25
C TYR A 485 10.52 -18.16 0.48
N ALA A 486 11.48 -18.37 1.37
CA ALA A 486 12.18 -17.28 2.08
C ALA A 486 12.93 -16.34 1.12
N GLU A 487 13.62 -16.89 0.13
CA GLU A 487 14.30 -16.14 -0.93
C GLU A 487 13.32 -15.30 -1.75
N GLN A 488 12.19 -15.89 -2.14
CA GLN A 488 11.13 -15.19 -2.88
C GLN A 488 10.53 -14.05 -2.04
N LEU A 489 10.30 -14.29 -0.76
CA LEU A 489 9.73 -13.31 0.15
C LEU A 489 10.67 -12.12 0.36
N CYS A 490 11.97 -12.36 0.57
CA CYS A 490 12.97 -11.29 0.69
C CYS A 490 13.07 -10.46 -0.59
N LYS A 491 13.09 -11.11 -1.77
CA LYS A 491 13.11 -10.40 -3.06
C LYS A 491 11.87 -9.56 -3.31
N MET A 492 10.70 -10.05 -2.91
CA MET A 492 9.44 -9.33 -3.12
C MET A 492 9.40 -8.00 -2.37
N TYR A 493 10.00 -7.95 -1.19
CA TYR A 493 9.99 -6.78 -0.29
C TYR A 493 11.35 -6.08 -0.18
N GLU A 494 12.31 -6.44 -1.04
CA GLU A 494 13.65 -5.83 -1.11
C GLU A 494 13.60 -4.31 -1.23
N PHE A 495 12.60 -3.79 -1.97
CA PHE A 495 12.45 -2.36 -2.18
C PHE A 495 12.26 -1.57 -0.87
N ILE A 496 11.63 -2.17 0.15
CA ILE A 496 11.41 -1.49 1.44
C ILE A 496 12.70 -1.52 2.26
N GLY A 497 13.43 -2.64 2.22
CA GLY A 497 14.68 -2.85 2.97
C GLY A 497 15.81 -1.88 2.62
N PHE A 498 15.75 -1.23 1.44
CA PHE A 498 16.75 -0.28 0.98
C PHE A 498 16.16 1.06 0.51
N PHE A 499 14.93 1.37 0.91
CA PHE A 499 14.29 2.63 0.55
C PHE A 499 14.93 3.78 1.35
N LYS A 500 15.54 4.75 0.65
CA LYS A 500 16.28 5.86 1.28
C LYS A 500 15.52 7.19 1.27
N ALA A 501 14.30 7.19 0.78
CA ALA A 501 13.46 8.38 0.80
C ALA A 501 12.64 8.46 2.09
N ARG A 502 12.34 9.70 2.52
CA ARG A 502 11.44 10.01 3.63
C ARG A 502 10.30 10.86 3.09
N PHE A 503 9.06 10.45 3.34
CA PHE A 503 7.90 11.16 2.82
C PHE A 503 7.53 12.34 3.70
N HIS A 504 7.72 13.56 3.20
CA HIS A 504 7.30 14.77 3.90
C HIS A 504 5.77 14.75 4.09
N THR A 505 5.32 15.03 5.32
CA THR A 505 3.91 15.06 5.73
C THR A 505 3.47 16.47 6.16
N GLY A 506 3.71 17.44 5.30
CA GLY A 506 3.40 18.85 5.57
C GLY A 506 1.91 19.13 5.53
N ASN A 507 1.21 18.63 4.52
CA ASN A 507 -0.23 18.82 4.39
C ASN A 507 -0.99 18.09 5.50
N THR A 508 -0.53 16.91 5.91
CA THR A 508 -1.08 16.18 7.09
C THR A 508 -0.89 16.98 8.39
N ARG A 509 0.28 17.61 8.60
CA ARG A 509 0.50 18.48 9.77
C ARG A 509 -0.33 19.75 9.74
N ALA A 510 -0.41 20.42 8.60
CA ALA A 510 -1.28 21.59 8.44
C ALA A 510 -2.77 21.22 8.70
N LEU A 511 -3.21 20.06 8.21
CA LEU A 511 -4.55 19.54 8.49
C LEU A 511 -4.76 19.33 10.00
N LEU A 512 -3.81 18.72 10.70
CA LEU A 512 -3.86 18.55 12.15
C LEU A 512 -3.98 19.92 12.87
N GLU A 513 -3.17 20.91 12.48
CA GLU A 513 -3.15 22.25 13.07
C GLU A 513 -4.48 23.00 12.87
N GLU A 514 -5.16 22.79 11.75
CA GLU A 514 -6.45 23.42 11.44
C GLU A 514 -7.66 22.74 12.13
N MET A 515 -7.54 21.46 12.53
CA MET A 515 -8.62 20.73 13.22
C MET A 515 -8.87 21.25 14.64
N SER A 516 -10.12 21.19 15.10
CA SER A 516 -10.48 21.47 16.51
C SER A 516 -9.98 20.35 17.44
N GLU A 517 -10.02 20.58 18.75
CA GLU A 517 -9.68 19.53 19.72
C GLU A 517 -10.62 18.34 19.61
N GLU A 518 -11.93 18.58 19.48
CA GLU A 518 -12.94 17.54 19.32
C GLU A 518 -12.73 16.74 18.02
N GLU A 519 -12.40 17.42 16.92
CA GLU A 519 -12.07 16.76 15.66
C GLU A 519 -10.83 15.91 15.78
N ARG A 520 -9.79 16.37 16.50
CA ARG A 520 -8.56 15.59 16.73
C ARG A 520 -8.80 14.38 17.63
N GLU A 521 -9.70 14.49 18.59
CA GLU A 521 -10.09 13.36 19.46
C GLU A 521 -10.84 12.28 18.66
N VAL A 522 -11.77 12.69 17.78
CA VAL A 522 -12.56 11.77 16.98
C VAL A 522 -11.76 11.24 15.79
N PHE A 523 -10.97 12.07 15.11
CA PHE A 523 -10.22 11.75 13.90
C PHE A 523 -8.72 11.92 14.14
N GLU A 524 -8.14 11.10 15.01
CA GLU A 524 -6.70 11.15 15.29
C GLU A 524 -5.87 10.95 14.01
N VAL A 525 -4.99 11.91 13.72
CA VAL A 525 -4.06 11.88 12.57
C VAL A 525 -2.60 12.11 12.99
N ASP A 526 -2.32 12.37 14.27
CA ASP A 526 -0.98 12.69 14.76
C ASP A 526 -0.10 11.45 14.93
N ALA A 527 0.65 11.13 13.89
CA ALA A 527 1.56 9.98 13.87
C ALA A 527 2.63 9.99 14.98
N THR A 528 2.89 11.13 15.63
CA THR A 528 3.85 11.21 16.75
C THR A 528 3.36 10.48 18.01
N LYS A 529 2.06 10.19 18.09
CA LYS A 529 1.43 9.46 19.20
C LYS A 529 1.53 7.93 19.08
N ILE A 530 2.08 7.42 17.99
CA ILE A 530 2.27 5.98 17.79
C ILE A 530 3.46 5.51 18.63
N ASP A 531 3.18 4.67 19.61
CA ASP A 531 4.22 3.91 20.32
C ASP A 531 4.53 2.64 19.53
N TRP A 532 5.68 2.62 18.86
CA TRP A 532 6.08 1.49 18.03
C TRP A 532 6.29 0.19 18.82
N ASN A 533 6.84 0.28 20.03
CA ASN A 533 7.06 -0.89 20.88
C ASN A 533 5.71 -1.54 21.23
N LYS A 534 4.79 -0.74 21.76
CA LYS A 534 3.42 -1.18 22.06
C LYS A 534 2.70 -1.68 20.81
N TYR A 535 2.84 -0.97 19.68
CA TYR A 535 2.18 -1.35 18.44
C TYR A 535 2.56 -2.76 18.00
N PHE A 536 3.85 -3.10 17.97
CA PHE A 536 4.25 -4.45 17.56
C PHE A 536 3.98 -5.50 18.62
N LEU A 537 4.33 -5.24 19.89
CA LEU A 537 4.24 -6.23 20.96
C LEU A 537 2.79 -6.60 21.31
N ASP A 538 1.92 -5.60 21.45
CA ASP A 538 0.62 -5.74 22.08
C ASP A 538 -0.56 -5.61 21.11
N ILE A 539 -0.35 -5.04 19.91
CA ILE A 539 -1.44 -4.67 19.01
C ILE A 539 -1.38 -5.44 17.69
N HIS A 540 -0.37 -5.16 16.86
CA HIS A 540 -0.26 -5.67 15.50
C HIS A 540 -0.02 -7.18 15.45
N ILE A 541 1.01 -7.70 16.13
CA ILE A 541 1.32 -9.13 16.08
C ILE A 541 0.21 -9.99 16.73
N PRO A 542 -0.34 -9.63 17.91
CA PRO A 542 -1.54 -10.28 18.44
C PRO A 542 -2.74 -10.22 17.48
N GLY A 543 -2.95 -9.06 16.86
CA GLY A 543 -3.98 -8.83 15.83
C GLY A 543 -3.83 -9.77 14.64
N LEU A 544 -2.62 -9.89 14.09
CA LEU A 544 -2.29 -10.84 13.02
C LEU A 544 -2.58 -12.28 13.42
N ARG A 545 -2.19 -12.68 14.64
CA ARG A 545 -2.48 -14.02 15.15
C ARG A 545 -3.99 -14.29 15.19
N LYS A 546 -4.78 -13.33 15.68
CA LYS A 546 -6.24 -13.43 15.79
C LYS A 546 -6.92 -13.45 14.41
N HIS A 547 -6.67 -12.45 13.59
CA HIS A 547 -7.46 -12.19 12.37
C HIS A 547 -6.94 -12.90 11.13
N VAL A 548 -5.64 -13.20 11.05
CA VAL A 548 -5.02 -13.79 9.87
C VAL A 548 -4.68 -15.27 10.12
N VAL A 549 -3.93 -15.56 11.17
CA VAL A 549 -3.47 -16.94 11.44
C VAL A 549 -4.63 -17.83 11.90
N ASN A 550 -5.37 -17.40 12.92
CA ASN A 550 -6.48 -18.18 13.49
C ASN A 550 -7.77 -18.02 12.70
N GLY A 551 -8.06 -16.83 12.17
CA GLY A 551 -9.22 -16.57 11.33
C GLY A 551 -9.33 -17.46 10.09
N THR A 552 -8.19 -17.88 9.52
CA THR A 552 -8.16 -18.82 8.39
C THR A 552 -8.63 -20.24 8.76
N ARG A 553 -8.61 -20.63 10.05
CA ARG A 553 -9.13 -21.94 10.50
C ARG A 553 -10.66 -21.98 10.64
N LEU A 554 -11.34 -20.84 10.72
CA LEU A 554 -12.80 -20.77 10.91
C LEU A 554 -13.60 -20.78 9.59
N LEU A 555 -12.94 -20.92 8.45
CA LEU A 555 -13.56 -20.98 7.12
C LEU A 555 -13.32 -22.30 6.36
N VAL A 556 -13.03 -23.40 7.07
CA VAL A 556 -12.95 -24.76 6.49
C VAL A 556 -14.29 -25.46 6.60
#